data_AF-X1RDR2-F1
#
_entry.id   AF-X1RDR2-F1
#
_cell.length_a   1.000
_cell.length_b   1.000
_cell.length_c   1.000
_cell.angle_alpha   90.00
_cell.angle_beta   90.00
_cell.angle_gamma   90.00
#
_symmetry.space_group_name_H-M   'P 1'
#
loop_
_entity.id
_entity.type
_entity.pdbx_description
1 polymer ?
#
loop_
_entity_poly.entity_id
_entity_poly.type
_entity_poly.pdbx_seq_one_letter_code
_entity_poly.pdbx_strand_id
1 'polypeptide(L)'
;EQEKLEENLKYEAEKLKTVILVTMGQLNESLELCKNLLERTEKSENKSQITEILLIKSDILLDLNYLSRDFDEYLKTIENAKKIIDEEIETDSYDYKKLSGYLFYLKGGFLYYNTEHEEALNFFEQSLEMRESIAKSECV
;
A
#
# COMPACT_ATOMS: atom_id res chain seq x y z
N GLU A 1 1.18 12.45 24.88
CA GLU A 1 2.19 12.75 23.83
C GLU A 1 3.22 11.63 23.71
N GLN A 2 3.85 11.22 24.82
CA GLN A 2 4.80 10.10 24.83
C GLN A 2 4.18 8.74 24.41
N GLU A 3 2.98 8.42 24.92
CA GLU A 3 2.26 7.18 24.53
C GLU A 3 1.95 7.13 23.03
N LYS A 4 1.48 8.24 22.45
CA LYS A 4 1.23 8.36 21.00
C LYS A 4 2.50 8.21 20.16
N LEU A 5 3.64 8.72 20.66
CA LEU A 5 4.93 8.56 20.01
C LEU A 5 5.39 7.09 20.05
N GLU A 6 5.26 6.41 21.19
CA GLU A 6 5.60 5.00 21.34
C GLU A 6 4.74 4.11 20.44
N GLU A 7 3.43 4.37 20.35
CA GLU A 7 2.54 3.68 19.43
C GLU A 7 2.95 3.87 17.97
N ASN A 8 3.30 5.10 17.58
CA ASN A 8 3.75 5.38 16.22
C ASN A 8 5.08 4.68 15.88
N LEU A 9 6.04 4.66 16.81
CA LEU A 9 7.29 3.94 16.62
C LEU A 9 7.08 2.43 16.48
N LYS A 10 6.14 1.88 17.27
CA LYS A 10 5.77 0.47 17.18
C LYS A 10 5.12 0.14 15.83
N TYR A 11 4.21 1.00 15.36
CA TYR A 11 3.63 0.91 14.02
C TYR A 11 4.71 0.88 12.93
N GLU A 12 5.62 1.86 12.95
CA GLU A 12 6.69 1.96 11.94
C GLU A 12 7.63 0.74 11.95
N ALA A 13 7.99 0.24 13.14
CA ALA A 13 8.85 -0.94 13.27
C ALA A 13 8.19 -2.21 12.72
N GLU A 14 6.91 -2.43 13.03
CA GLU A 14 6.18 -3.61 12.55
C GLU A 14 5.86 -3.53 11.05
N LYS A 15 5.56 -2.32 10.54
CA LYS A 15 5.46 -2.07 9.09
C LYS A 15 6.77 -2.41 8.39
N LEU A 16 7.90 -1.91 8.89
CA LEU A 16 9.21 -2.17 8.31
C LEU A 16 9.52 -3.67 8.33
N LYS A 17 9.23 -4.37 9.44
CA LYS A 17 9.38 -5.83 9.53
C LYS A 17 8.54 -6.53 8.46
N THR A 18 7.30 -6.12 8.25
CA THR A 18 6.40 -6.67 7.22
C THR A 18 7.04 -6.54 5.83
N VAL A 19 7.49 -5.34 5.46
CA VAL A 19 8.13 -5.07 4.16
C VAL A 19 9.41 -5.89 3.95
N ILE A 20 10.24 -6.05 5.00
CA ILE A 20 11.44 -6.89 4.93
C ILE A 20 11.06 -8.35 4.64
N LEU A 21 10.03 -8.89 5.32
CA LEU A 21 9.55 -10.25 5.08
C LEU A 21 9.02 -10.43 3.65
N VAL A 22 8.32 -9.43 3.09
CA VAL A 22 7.91 -9.44 1.67
C VAL A 22 9.13 -9.55 0.76
N THR A 23 10.12 -8.69 0.98
CA THR A 23 11.35 -8.66 0.17
C THR A 23 12.13 -9.97 0.25
N MET A 24 12.06 -10.67 1.38
CA MET A 24 12.66 -11.99 1.57
C MET A 24 11.84 -13.15 1.01
N GLY A 25 10.67 -12.88 0.40
CA GLY A 25 9.74 -13.89 -0.11
C GLY A 25 9.00 -14.67 0.98
N GLN A 26 9.03 -14.21 2.24
CA GLN A 26 8.32 -14.82 3.37
C GLN A 26 6.86 -14.33 3.41
N LEU A 27 6.14 -14.53 2.32
CA LEU A 27 4.85 -13.88 2.06
C LEU A 27 3.75 -14.25 3.06
N ASN A 28 3.66 -15.53 3.49
CA ASN A 28 2.65 -15.95 4.46
C ASN A 28 2.87 -15.35 5.85
N GLU A 29 4.13 -15.30 6.31
CA GLU A 29 4.48 -14.66 7.59
C GLU A 29 4.23 -13.15 7.52
N SER A 30 4.57 -12.53 6.38
CA SER A 30 4.30 -11.13 6.14
C SER A 30 2.80 -10.82 6.14
N LEU A 31 1.97 -11.65 5.48
CA LEU A 31 0.53 -11.47 5.43
C LEU A 31 -0.09 -11.53 6.83
N GLU A 32 0.35 -12.49 7.66
CA GLU A 32 -0.13 -12.62 9.03
C GLU A 32 0.25 -11.40 9.88
N LEU A 33 1.50 -10.93 9.78
CA LEU A 33 1.94 -9.71 10.47
C LEU A 33 1.14 -8.49 10.00
N CYS A 34 0.89 -8.38 8.70
CA CYS A 34 0.12 -7.30 8.09
C CYS A 34 -1.34 -7.27 8.59
N LYS A 35 -1.99 -8.43 8.71
CA LYS A 35 -3.37 -8.55 9.25
C LYS A 35 -3.43 -8.09 10.71
N ASN A 36 -2.50 -8.57 11.54
CA ASN A 36 -2.41 -8.18 12.96
C ASN A 36 -2.08 -6.69 13.14
N LEU A 37 -1.32 -6.10 12.22
CA LEU A 37 -1.06 -4.66 12.20
C LEU A 37 -2.32 -3.88 11.81
N LEU A 38 -3.04 -4.31 10.77
CA LEU A 38 -4.28 -3.68 10.32
C LEU A 38 -5.34 -3.63 11.43
N GLU A 39 -5.62 -4.75 12.10
CA GLU A 39 -6.61 -4.81 13.19
C GLU A 39 -6.30 -3.85 14.35
N ARG A 40 -5.02 -3.53 14.58
CA ARG A 40 -4.61 -2.57 15.60
C ARG A 40 -4.73 -1.14 15.11
N THR A 41 -4.28 -0.86 13.89
CA THR A 41 -4.31 0.48 13.31
C THR A 41 -5.74 0.96 13.01
N GLU A 42 -6.67 0.06 12.69
CA GLU A 42 -8.09 0.41 12.55
C GLU A 42 -8.67 1.06 13.82
N LYS A 43 -8.11 0.77 15.00
CA LYS A 43 -8.53 1.37 16.28
C LYS A 43 -8.00 2.78 16.49
N SER A 44 -6.94 3.19 15.78
CA SER A 44 -6.35 4.52 15.91
C SER A 44 -6.98 5.57 14.99
N GLU A 45 -7.89 5.14 14.09
CA GLU A 45 -8.56 5.95 13.06
C GLU A 45 -7.61 6.72 12.12
N ASN A 46 -6.30 6.41 12.12
CA ASN A 46 -5.33 7.05 11.23
C ASN A 46 -5.47 6.50 9.80
N LYS A 47 -6.24 7.21 8.98
CA LYS A 47 -6.58 6.81 7.60
C LYS A 47 -5.35 6.59 6.71
N SER A 48 -4.31 7.41 6.84
CA SER A 48 -3.06 7.25 6.09
C SER A 48 -2.36 5.93 6.43
N GLN A 49 -2.27 5.59 7.72
CA GLN A 49 -1.65 4.34 8.17
C GLN A 49 -2.48 3.11 7.80
N ILE A 50 -3.81 3.19 7.96
CA ILE A 50 -4.73 2.11 7.54
C ILE A 50 -4.55 1.85 6.03
N THR A 51 -4.53 2.89 5.23
CA THR A 51 -4.35 2.79 3.78
C THR A 51 -2.98 2.20 3.42
N GLU A 52 -1.90 2.65 4.07
CA GLU A 52 -0.56 2.11 3.84
C GLU A 52 -0.50 0.60 4.11
N ILE A 53 -1.11 0.12 5.20
CA ILE A 53 -1.18 -1.31 5.50
C ILE A 53 -2.03 -2.07 4.48
N LEU A 54 -3.17 -1.50 4.05
CA LEU A 54 -3.99 -2.13 3.01
C LEU A 54 -3.22 -2.30 1.70
N LEU A 55 -2.43 -1.30 1.30
CA LEU A 55 -1.59 -1.38 0.11
C LEU A 55 -0.48 -2.43 0.25
N ILE A 56 0.19 -2.51 1.41
CA ILE A 56 1.16 -3.58 1.70
C ILE A 56 0.50 -4.96 1.65
N LYS A 57 -0.70 -5.09 2.22
CA LYS A 57 -1.48 -6.33 2.16
C LYS A 57 -1.81 -6.71 0.72
N SER A 58 -2.21 -5.74 -0.11
CA SER A 58 -2.47 -5.94 -1.53
C SER A 58 -1.21 -6.40 -2.27
N ASP A 59 -0.04 -5.82 -1.99
CA ASP A 59 1.24 -6.25 -2.58
C ASP A 59 1.52 -7.73 -2.28
N ILE A 60 1.39 -8.13 -1.01
CA ILE A 60 1.57 -9.52 -0.57
C ILE A 60 0.58 -10.47 -1.26
N LEU A 61 -0.69 -10.07 -1.34
CA LEU A 61 -1.74 -10.87 -1.96
C LEU A 61 -1.54 -11.01 -3.48
N LEU A 62 -1.00 -9.99 -4.13
CA LEU A 62 -0.71 -10.03 -5.56
C LEU A 62 0.35 -11.11 -5.86
N ASP A 63 1.42 -11.14 -5.09
CA ASP A 63 2.51 -12.12 -5.24
C ASP A 63 2.10 -13.52 -4.83
N LEU A 64 1.37 -13.68 -3.72
CA LEU A 64 0.87 -14.98 -3.26
C LEU A 64 -0.04 -15.64 -4.31
N ASN A 65 -0.86 -14.84 -4.99
CA ASN A 65 -1.88 -15.34 -5.89
C ASN A 65 -1.48 -15.31 -7.37
N TYR A 66 -0.26 -14.89 -7.69
CA TYR A 66 0.22 -14.85 -9.07
C TYR A 66 0.05 -16.20 -9.79
N LEU A 67 0.38 -17.31 -9.11
CA LEU A 67 0.28 -18.66 -9.67
C LEU A 67 -1.15 -19.23 -9.61
N SER A 68 -1.91 -18.95 -8.56
CA SER A 68 -3.27 -19.46 -8.38
C SER A 68 -4.31 -18.71 -9.22
N ARG A 69 -4.00 -17.47 -9.63
CA ARG A 69 -4.91 -16.53 -10.30
C ARG A 69 -6.16 -16.17 -9.47
N ASP A 70 -6.12 -16.40 -8.16
CA ASP A 70 -7.20 -16.02 -7.23
C ASP A 70 -6.93 -14.63 -6.65
N PHE A 71 -7.46 -13.59 -7.29
CA PHE A 71 -7.21 -12.21 -6.91
C PHE A 71 -8.38 -11.54 -6.16
N ASP A 72 -9.38 -12.30 -5.70
CA ASP A 72 -10.59 -11.72 -5.08
C ASP A 72 -10.26 -10.91 -3.82
N GLU A 73 -9.41 -11.44 -2.94
CA GLU A 73 -8.99 -10.71 -1.73
C GLU A 73 -8.12 -9.49 -2.08
N TYR A 74 -7.27 -9.61 -3.09
CA TYR A 74 -6.45 -8.50 -3.60
C TYR A 74 -7.33 -7.36 -4.09
N LEU A 75 -8.31 -7.65 -4.97
CA LEU A 75 -9.21 -6.67 -5.57
C LEU A 75 -10.07 -5.98 -4.50
N LYS A 76 -10.57 -6.74 -3.52
CA LYS A 76 -11.31 -6.14 -2.40
C LYS A 76 -10.43 -5.23 -1.55
N THR A 77 -9.20 -5.65 -1.27
CA THR A 77 -8.26 -4.87 -0.43
C THR A 77 -7.84 -3.59 -1.14
N ILE A 78 -7.57 -3.65 -2.45
CA ILE A 78 -7.14 -2.48 -3.23
C ILE A 78 -8.26 -1.46 -3.41
N GLU A 79 -9.51 -1.91 -3.57
CA GLU A 79 -10.66 -1.01 -3.67
C GLU A 79 -10.94 -0.31 -2.34
N ASN A 80 -10.78 -1.01 -1.21
CA ASN A 80 -10.87 -0.39 0.11
C ASN A 80 -9.80 0.70 0.29
N ALA A 81 -8.55 0.43 -0.09
CA ALA A 81 -7.48 1.42 -0.02
C ALA A 81 -7.79 2.64 -0.89
N LYS A 82 -8.22 2.41 -2.14
CA LYS A 82 -8.63 3.47 -3.06
C LYS A 82 -9.74 4.34 -2.48
N LYS A 83 -10.78 3.73 -1.91
CA LYS A 83 -11.90 4.45 -1.31
C LYS A 83 -11.44 5.39 -0.21
N ILE A 84 -10.56 4.94 0.68
CA ILE A 84 -10.02 5.80 1.75
C ILE A 84 -9.18 6.94 1.15
N ILE A 85 -8.34 6.66 0.14
CA ILE A 85 -7.54 7.70 -0.54
C ILE A 85 -8.45 8.78 -1.13
N ASP A 86 -9.52 8.40 -1.83
CA ASP A 86 -10.39 9.33 -2.53
C ASP A 86 -11.31 10.13 -1.59
N GLU A 87 -11.75 9.53 -0.47
CA GLU A 87 -12.76 10.13 0.41
C GLU A 87 -12.17 10.83 1.64
N GLU A 88 -11.01 10.37 2.14
CA GLU A 88 -10.52 10.72 3.48
C GLU A 88 -9.11 11.34 3.49
N ILE A 89 -8.34 11.22 2.40
CA ILE A 89 -6.99 11.77 2.34
C ILE A 89 -7.02 13.08 1.55
N GLU A 90 -6.51 14.16 2.16
CA GLU A 90 -6.47 15.48 1.55
C GLU A 90 -5.70 15.46 0.22
N THR A 91 -6.36 15.90 -0.86
CA THR A 91 -5.76 16.01 -2.19
C THR A 91 -4.52 16.90 -2.15
N ASP A 92 -3.52 16.58 -2.98
CA ASP A 92 -2.20 17.25 -3.06
C ASP A 92 -1.28 17.13 -1.84
N SER A 93 -1.75 16.57 -0.73
CA SER A 93 -0.92 16.24 0.42
C SER A 93 0.20 15.24 0.07
N TYR A 94 1.25 15.21 0.90
CA TYR A 94 2.31 14.22 0.79
C TYR A 94 1.74 12.79 0.85
N ASP A 95 0.84 12.53 1.80
CA ASP A 95 0.21 11.22 1.98
C ASP A 95 -0.63 10.84 0.77
N TYR A 96 -1.41 11.76 0.19
CA TYR A 96 -2.18 11.50 -1.03
C TYR A 96 -1.28 11.06 -2.18
N LYS A 97 -0.20 11.80 -2.47
CA LYS A 97 0.74 11.48 -3.55
C LYS A 97 1.44 10.15 -3.30
N LYS A 98 1.89 9.91 -2.07
CA LYS A 98 2.58 8.67 -1.68
C LYS A 98 1.65 7.45 -1.84
N LEU A 99 0.45 7.51 -1.27
CA LEU A 99 -0.49 6.41 -1.25
C LEU A 99 -1.10 6.16 -2.63
N SER A 100 -1.48 7.21 -3.37
CA SER A 100 -1.95 7.09 -4.76
C SER A 100 -0.88 6.53 -5.68
N GLY A 101 0.37 6.99 -5.53
CA GLY A 101 1.50 6.44 -6.27
C GLY A 101 1.69 4.93 -6.02
N TYR A 102 1.57 4.46 -4.77
CA TYR A 102 1.66 3.04 -4.48
C TYR A 102 0.43 2.26 -4.99
N LEU A 103 -0.77 2.81 -4.86
CA LEU A 103 -2.00 2.24 -5.43
C LEU A 103 -1.86 2.00 -6.95
N PHE A 104 -1.39 3.01 -7.70
CA PHE A 104 -1.20 2.89 -9.14
C PHE A 104 -0.14 1.84 -9.50
N TYR A 105 0.96 1.78 -8.75
CA TYR A 105 1.97 0.74 -8.93
C TYR A 105 1.36 -0.67 -8.79
N LEU A 106 0.54 -0.90 -7.75
CA LEU A 106 -0.08 -2.20 -7.53
C LEU A 106 -1.09 -2.56 -8.62
N LYS A 107 -1.90 -1.60 -9.09
CA LYS A 107 -2.83 -1.80 -10.21
C LYS A 107 -2.07 -2.15 -11.49
N GLY A 108 -0.97 -1.45 -11.77
CA GLY A 108 -0.08 -1.76 -12.89
C GLY A 108 0.48 -3.19 -12.80
N GLY A 109 0.93 -3.60 -11.62
CA GLY A 109 1.42 -4.97 -11.37
C GLY A 109 0.37 -6.05 -11.66
N PHE A 110 -0.86 -5.84 -11.20
CA PHE A 110 -1.99 -6.74 -11.46
C PHE A 110 -2.32 -6.87 -12.95
N LEU A 111 -2.46 -5.74 -13.65
CA LEU A 111 -2.74 -5.73 -15.09
C LEU A 111 -1.60 -6.37 -15.89
N TYR A 112 -0.35 -6.12 -15.49
CA TYR A 112 0.81 -6.76 -16.09
C TYR A 112 0.75 -8.29 -15.96
N TYR A 113 0.40 -8.81 -14.78
CA TYR A 113 0.21 -10.25 -14.58
C TYR A 113 -0.95 -10.81 -15.42
N ASN A 114 -1.97 -10.01 -15.71
CA ASN A 114 -3.10 -10.37 -16.57
C ASN A 114 -2.88 -10.09 -18.07
N THR A 115 -1.64 -9.79 -18.48
CA THR A 115 -1.25 -9.53 -19.88
C THR A 115 -1.86 -8.26 -20.49
N GLU A 116 -2.42 -7.38 -19.66
CA GLU A 116 -3.00 -6.09 -20.04
C GLU A 116 -1.91 -5.01 -20.05
N HIS A 117 -0.87 -5.22 -20.86
CA HIS A 117 0.39 -4.48 -20.76
C HIS A 117 0.28 -2.98 -21.05
N GLU A 118 -0.60 -2.55 -21.96
CA GLU A 118 -0.79 -1.14 -22.29
C GLU A 118 -1.44 -0.38 -21.12
N GLU A 119 -2.46 -0.97 -20.50
CA GLU A 119 -3.11 -0.40 -19.32
C GLU A 119 -2.18 -0.43 -18.11
N ALA A 120 -1.41 -1.51 -17.95
CA ALA A 120 -0.39 -1.60 -16.90
C ALA A 120 0.64 -0.47 -17.02
N LEU A 121 1.11 -0.16 -18.23
CA LEU A 121 2.05 0.93 -18.49
C LEU A 121 1.47 2.28 -18.06
N ASN A 122 0.23 2.58 -18.43
CA ASN A 122 -0.44 3.81 -18.02
C ASN A 122 -0.49 3.96 -16.49
N PHE A 123 -0.77 2.88 -15.76
CA PHE A 123 -0.74 2.91 -14.29
C PHE A 123 0.68 3.10 -13.72
N PHE A 124 1.70 2.51 -14.33
CA PHE A 124 3.08 2.74 -13.91
C PHE A 124 3.52 4.20 -14.17
N GLU A 125 3.09 4.81 -15.27
CA GLU A 125 3.33 6.23 -15.58
C GLU A 125 2.67 7.14 -14.54
N GLN A 126 1.41 6.88 -14.18
CA GLN A 126 0.73 7.63 -13.10
C GLN A 126 1.42 7.45 -11.74
N SER A 127 1.89 6.25 -11.43
CA SER A 127 2.67 5.99 -10.22
C SER A 127 3.96 6.81 -10.18
N LEU A 128 4.67 6.86 -11.32
CA LEU A 128 5.90 7.62 -11.47
C LEU A 128 5.64 9.13 -11.30
N GLU A 129 4.63 9.68 -11.95
CA GLU A 129 4.25 11.10 -11.86
C GLU A 129 4.00 11.51 -10.41
N MET A 130 3.22 10.71 -9.66
CA MET A 130 2.96 10.96 -8.25
C MET A 130 4.25 10.99 -7.42
N ARG A 131 5.14 10.01 -7.61
CA ARG A 131 6.41 9.90 -6.86
C ARG A 131 7.39 11.01 -7.23
N GLU A 132 7.46 11.41 -8.50
CA GLU A 132 8.29 12.55 -8.93
C GLU A 132 7.80 13.87 -8.32
N SER A 133 6.47 14.06 -8.20
CA SER A 133 5.91 15.28 -7.62
C SER A 133 6.33 15.48 -6.17
N ILE A 134 6.51 14.38 -5.42
CA ILE A 134 7.04 14.39 -4.05
C ILE A 134 8.50 14.86 -4.06
N ALA A 135 9.36 14.22 -4.85
CA ALA A 135 10.78 14.54 -4.91
C ALA A 135 11.03 16.01 -5.33
N LYS A 136 10.23 16.53 -6.26
CA LYS A 136 10.29 17.94 -6.69
C LYS A 136 9.86 18.90 -5.58
N SER A 137 8.89 18.53 -4.75
CA SER A 137 8.42 19.36 -3.64
C SER A 137 9.37 19.41 -2.43
N GLU A 138 10.23 18.40 -2.26
CA GLU A 138 11.24 18.34 -1.18
C GLU A 138 12.56 19.06 -1.54
N CYS A 139 12.75 19.46 -2.80
CA CYS A 139 13.96 20.15 -3.30
C CYS A 139 13.85 21.68 -3.35
N VAL A 140 12.77 22.27 -2.81
CA VAL A 140 12.53 23.73 -2.76
C VAL A 140 12.51 24.19 -1.30
#